data_AF-A0A7S4R0W7-F1
#
_entry.id   AF-A0A7S4R0W7-F1
#
_cell.length_a   1.000
_cell.length_b   1.000
_cell.length_c   1.000
_cell.angle_alpha   90.00
_cell.angle_beta   90.00
_cell.angle_gamma   90.00
#
_symmetry.space_group_name_H-M   'P 1'
#
loop_
_entity.id
_entity.type
_entity.pdbx_description
1 polymer ?
#
loop_
_entity_poly.entity_id
_entity_poly.type
_entity_poly.pdbx_seq_one_letter_code
_entity_poly.pdbx_strand_id
1 'polypeptide(L)'
;WLKPLWLKMCSGARGSDGGRHLACSGYEEDAVPYGHRSVWGSWYCTDTQRWGYSCCRKTSRHAPPCCQEPATSAAESESGGAPPAAAAAAASEWKPREAFGTAEGFVAHAMRHLAACWTAWLRDGALAAQAPALSPSAAAVLLSERAAREAVGSVEDFCGRLYQQLLAPDLVAKLEDICGCIHAREYAQANRLYVELTIGARKWLSDLPVFVRFDAKRQDTDVRWTPESGRSPLDEAGVRGHVVLLRRLLAVAQAVRPNADPSKNCG
;
A
#
# COMPACT_ATOMS: atom_id res chain seq x y z
N TRP A 1 38.27 32.26 -34.91
CA TRP A 1 38.89 31.44 -33.86
C TRP A 1 37.82 30.95 -32.89
N LEU A 2 37.11 29.89 -33.29
CA LEU A 2 36.05 29.24 -32.50
C LEU A 2 36.71 28.21 -31.56
N LYS A 3 36.46 28.31 -30.25
CA LYS A 3 36.81 27.26 -29.29
C LYS A 3 35.57 26.39 -29.03
N PRO A 4 35.63 25.07 -29.25
CA PRO A 4 34.61 24.16 -28.76
C PRO A 4 34.90 23.84 -27.29
N LEU A 5 33.87 23.91 -26.47
CA LEU A 5 33.92 23.58 -25.05
C LEU A 5 32.73 22.64 -24.78
N TRP A 6 32.97 21.68 -23.88
CA TRP A 6 32.00 20.74 -23.28
C TRP A 6 31.80 19.37 -23.96
N LEU A 7 32.85 18.54 -23.93
CA LEU A 7 32.68 17.12 -23.59
C LEU A 7 33.10 16.96 -22.12
N LYS A 8 32.12 16.87 -21.22
CA LYS A 8 32.35 16.52 -19.81
C LYS A 8 32.25 14.99 -19.73
N MET A 9 33.38 14.29 -19.76
CA MET A 9 33.43 12.85 -19.56
C MET A 9 32.97 12.52 -18.13
N CYS A 10 31.91 11.73 -18.00
CA CYS A 10 31.52 11.12 -16.73
C CYS A 10 32.57 10.06 -16.34
N SER A 11 33.44 10.38 -15.39
CA SER A 11 34.39 9.41 -14.82
C SER A 11 33.65 8.44 -13.89
N GLY A 12 33.13 7.36 -14.47
CA GLY A 12 32.53 6.24 -13.74
C GLY A 12 33.60 5.30 -13.18
N ALA A 13 33.53 5.02 -11.89
CA ALA A 13 34.34 4.03 -11.20
C ALA A 13 34.14 2.63 -11.79
N ARG A 14 35.25 1.93 -12.07
CA ARG A 14 35.25 0.55 -12.60
C ARG A 14 34.93 -0.44 -11.48
N GLY A 15 33.66 -0.77 -11.30
CA GLY A 15 33.23 -2.00 -10.65
C GLY A 15 33.05 -3.08 -11.72
N SER A 16 33.85 -4.14 -11.68
CA SER A 16 33.76 -5.29 -12.59
C SER A 16 32.60 -6.19 -12.19
N ASP A 17 31.39 -5.85 -12.62
CA ASP A 17 30.29 -6.81 -12.65
C ASP A 17 29.53 -6.64 -13.97
N GLY A 18 29.09 -7.75 -14.57
CA GLY A 18 28.54 -7.85 -15.94
C GLY A 18 27.19 -7.17 -16.15
N GLY A 19 26.99 -5.98 -15.58
CA GLY A 19 25.79 -5.17 -15.67
C GLY A 19 25.73 -4.41 -17.00
N ARG A 20 24.58 -4.49 -17.66
CA ARG A 20 24.27 -3.68 -18.85
C ARG A 20 24.47 -2.20 -18.52
N HIS A 21 25.37 -1.52 -19.23
CA HIS A 21 25.52 -0.07 -19.14
C HIS A 21 24.23 0.60 -19.61
N LEU A 22 23.44 1.10 -18.68
CA LEU A 22 22.33 1.99 -18.99
C LEU A 22 22.91 3.33 -19.44
N ALA A 23 22.37 3.89 -20.53
CA ALA A 23 22.74 5.22 -20.97
C ALA A 23 22.39 6.23 -19.87
N CYS A 24 23.36 6.98 -19.37
CA CYS A 24 23.08 8.09 -18.47
C CYS A 24 22.22 9.12 -19.21
N SER A 25 21.09 9.53 -18.62
CA SER A 25 20.32 10.64 -19.17
C SER A 25 21.20 11.90 -19.17
N GLY A 26 21.24 12.61 -20.30
CA GLY A 26 22.02 13.85 -20.44
C GLY A 26 21.43 15.05 -19.67
N TYR A 27 20.37 14.82 -18.91
CA TYR A 27 19.64 15.82 -18.13
C TYR A 27 19.87 15.57 -16.65
N GLU A 28 20.14 16.63 -15.90
CA GLU A 28 20.23 16.57 -14.45
C GLU A 28 18.81 16.34 -13.89
N GLU A 29 18.50 15.08 -13.58
CA GLU A 29 17.25 14.72 -12.91
C GLU A 29 17.23 15.33 -11.49
N ASP A 30 16.04 15.68 -11.01
CA ASP A 30 15.83 16.29 -9.69
C ASP A 30 16.50 17.65 -9.45
N ALA A 31 16.90 18.36 -10.51
CA ALA A 31 17.30 19.76 -10.38
C ALA A 31 16.11 20.59 -9.86
N VAL A 32 16.29 21.24 -8.71
CA VAL A 32 15.26 22.08 -8.08
C VAL A 32 15.60 23.56 -8.31
N PRO A 33 15.22 24.13 -9.48
CA PRO A 33 15.57 25.51 -9.79
C PRO A 33 14.85 26.47 -8.82
N TYR A 34 15.51 27.60 -8.56
CA TYR A 34 14.93 28.72 -7.79
C TYR A 34 14.60 28.43 -6.32
N GLY A 35 15.26 27.44 -5.69
CA GLY A 35 15.19 27.25 -4.22
C GLY A 35 13.84 26.72 -3.70
N HIS A 36 13.11 25.98 -4.52
CA HIS A 36 11.92 25.22 -4.09
C HIS A 36 12.32 23.88 -3.45
N ARG A 37 11.37 23.13 -2.88
CA ARG A 37 11.60 21.77 -2.32
C ARG A 37 11.13 20.64 -3.24
N SER A 38 10.57 20.99 -4.38
CA SER A 38 10.00 20.05 -5.35
C SER A 38 10.29 20.54 -6.75
N VAL A 39 10.47 19.63 -7.70
CA VAL A 39 10.65 19.97 -9.12
C VAL A 39 9.39 20.65 -9.69
N TRP A 40 9.58 21.51 -10.69
CA TRP A 40 8.47 22.10 -11.44
C TRP A 40 7.68 21.02 -12.17
N GLY A 41 6.36 21.00 -12.01
CA GLY A 41 5.50 19.94 -12.57
C GLY A 41 5.21 18.78 -11.61
N SER A 42 5.64 18.87 -10.36
CA SER A 42 5.31 17.89 -9.31
C SER A 42 3.86 17.97 -8.80
N TRP A 43 3.09 18.98 -9.21
CA TRP A 43 1.68 19.15 -8.84
C TRP A 43 0.88 19.79 -9.97
N TYR A 44 -0.38 19.38 -10.13
CA TYR A 44 -1.32 19.92 -11.12
C TYR A 44 -2.51 20.60 -10.41
N CYS A 45 -2.73 21.88 -10.69
CA CYS A 45 -3.87 22.64 -10.19
C CYS A 45 -5.08 22.41 -11.10
N THR A 46 -6.13 21.77 -10.59
CA THR A 46 -7.38 21.50 -11.34
C THR A 46 -8.13 22.79 -11.69
N ASP A 47 -8.11 23.78 -10.81
CA ASP A 47 -8.89 25.02 -10.97
C ASP A 47 -8.32 25.90 -12.08
N THR A 48 -6.99 25.97 -12.18
CA THR A 48 -6.30 26.78 -13.20
C THR A 48 -5.82 25.96 -14.39
N GLN A 49 -6.00 24.64 -14.36
CA GLN A 49 -5.49 23.66 -15.32
C GLN A 49 -4.00 23.83 -15.66
N ARG A 50 -3.18 24.13 -14.63
CA ARG A 50 -1.75 24.40 -14.78
C ARG A 50 -0.90 23.56 -13.85
N TRP A 51 0.28 23.20 -14.33
CA TRP A 51 1.32 22.55 -13.54
C TRP A 51 2.03 23.56 -12.64
N GLY A 52 2.49 23.11 -11.47
CA GLY A 52 3.17 23.92 -10.47
C GLY A 52 4.11 23.11 -9.59
N TYR A 53 4.59 23.76 -8.52
CA TYR A 53 5.42 23.14 -7.48
C TYR A 53 4.56 22.51 -6.38
N SER A 54 4.78 21.24 -6.02
CA SER A 54 4.05 20.60 -4.93
C SER A 54 4.33 21.21 -3.55
N CYS A 55 5.51 21.80 -3.35
CA CYS A 55 5.91 22.38 -2.08
C CYS A 55 5.14 23.66 -1.68
N CYS A 56 4.80 24.52 -2.63
CA CYS A 56 4.11 25.79 -2.36
C CYS A 56 2.80 25.97 -3.14
N ARG A 57 2.43 25.00 -3.99
CA ARG A 57 1.27 25.05 -4.89
C ARG A 57 1.24 26.28 -5.82
N LYS A 58 2.39 26.92 -6.06
CA LYS A 58 2.49 28.03 -7.02
C LYS A 58 2.57 27.48 -8.45
N THR A 59 1.75 28.04 -9.34
CA THR A 59 1.67 27.70 -10.77
C THR A 59 2.50 28.64 -11.66
N SER A 60 3.47 29.38 -11.08
CA SER A 60 4.43 30.19 -11.83
C SER A 60 5.84 29.62 -11.71
N ARG A 61 6.50 29.37 -12.85
CA ARG A 61 7.83 28.72 -12.90
C ARG A 61 8.91 29.57 -12.23
N HIS A 62 8.76 30.89 -12.33
CA HIS A 62 9.65 31.88 -11.73
C HIS A 62 9.13 32.41 -10.40
N ALA A 63 8.25 31.66 -9.72
CA ALA A 63 7.84 32.02 -8.39
C ALA A 63 9.07 32.13 -7.46
N PRO A 64 9.11 33.15 -6.59
CA PRO A 64 10.20 33.27 -5.62
C PRO A 64 10.29 31.99 -4.79
N PRO A 65 11.51 31.63 -4.31
CA PRO A 65 11.73 30.44 -3.50
C PRO A 65 10.70 30.34 -2.39
N CYS A 66 10.41 29.11 -1.96
CA CYS A 66 9.65 28.91 -0.74
C CYS A 66 10.43 29.61 0.36
N CYS A 67 9.97 30.79 0.81
CA CYS A 67 10.49 31.41 2.01
C CYS A 67 10.41 30.30 3.06
N GLN A 68 11.57 29.88 3.57
CA GLN A 68 11.58 29.04 4.75
C GLN A 68 10.82 29.86 5.77
N GLU A 69 9.60 29.45 6.09
CA GLU A 69 8.89 30.09 7.19
C GLU A 69 9.86 29.99 8.37
N PRO A 70 10.21 31.12 9.02
CA PRO A 70 10.94 31.04 10.27
C PRO A 70 10.08 30.18 11.17
N ALA A 71 10.67 29.16 11.79
CA ALA A 71 10.01 28.26 12.71
C ALA A 71 9.06 29.05 13.61
N THR A 72 7.76 28.98 13.32
CA THR A 72 6.76 29.77 14.03
C THR A 72 6.65 29.18 15.41
N SER A 73 7.29 29.88 16.34
CA SER A 73 7.09 29.82 17.77
C SER A 73 5.60 29.80 18.11
N ALA A 74 5.23 28.83 18.93
CA ALA A 74 4.27 28.96 20.02
C ALA A 74 3.15 30.00 19.80
N ALA A 75 2.06 29.56 19.17
CA ALA A 75 0.74 30.10 19.46
C ALA A 75 0.03 29.07 20.34
N GLU A 76 -0.06 29.40 21.62
CA GLU A 76 -0.88 28.76 22.63
C GLU A 76 -2.32 28.60 22.09
N SER A 77 -2.76 27.36 21.99
CA SER A 77 -4.16 26.98 21.93
C SER A 77 -4.38 25.89 22.96
N GLU A 78 -4.40 26.31 24.22
CA GLU A 78 -5.04 25.55 25.29
C GLU A 78 -6.56 25.66 25.09
N SER A 79 -7.17 24.59 24.56
CA SER A 79 -8.56 24.18 24.84
C SER A 79 -8.98 23.07 23.87
N GLY A 80 -8.76 21.82 24.27
CA GLY A 80 -9.34 20.67 23.58
C GLY A 80 -8.52 19.40 23.78
N GLY A 81 -8.47 18.93 25.03
CA GLY A 81 -7.77 17.75 25.53
C GLY A 81 -7.27 16.76 24.48
N ALA A 82 -5.96 16.71 24.32
CA ALA A 82 -5.28 15.56 23.72
C ALA A 82 -5.74 14.31 24.50
N PRO A 83 -6.48 13.37 23.87
CA PRO A 83 -6.79 12.13 24.53
C PRO A 83 -5.46 11.42 24.83
N PRO A 84 -5.29 10.83 26.02
CA PRO A 84 -4.03 10.21 26.41
C PRO A 84 -3.71 9.10 25.41
N ALA A 85 -2.59 9.23 24.70
CA ALA A 85 -2.03 8.19 23.83
C ALA A 85 -1.75 6.86 24.57
N ALA A 86 -1.84 6.87 25.91
CA ALA A 86 -1.79 5.69 26.77
C ALA A 86 -3.09 4.85 26.75
N ALA A 87 -4.25 5.39 26.34
CA ALA A 87 -5.50 4.63 26.23
C ALA A 87 -5.60 3.77 24.95
N ALA A 88 -4.78 4.06 23.94
CA ALA A 88 -4.74 3.29 22.68
C ALA A 88 -3.91 2.00 22.77
N ALA A 89 -3.16 1.80 23.86
CA ALA A 89 -2.27 0.65 24.05
C ALA A 89 -2.90 -0.50 24.86
N ALA A 90 -4.10 -0.31 25.43
CA ALA A 90 -4.93 -1.43 25.84
C ALA A 90 -5.46 -2.05 24.54
N ALA A 91 -4.67 -2.95 23.94
CA ALA A 91 -5.06 -3.75 22.80
C ALA A 91 -6.44 -4.32 23.09
N SER A 92 -7.46 -3.71 22.47
CA SER A 92 -8.86 -4.01 22.75
C SER A 92 -9.01 -5.50 22.62
N GLU A 93 -9.45 -6.18 23.69
CA GLU A 93 -9.56 -7.64 23.69
C GLU A 93 -10.31 -8.10 22.44
N TRP A 94 -9.91 -9.24 21.85
CA TRP A 94 -10.61 -9.75 20.69
C TRP A 94 -12.07 -10.01 21.08
N LYS A 95 -13.00 -9.36 20.37
CA LYS A 95 -14.43 -9.54 20.59
C LYS A 95 -14.95 -10.50 19.52
N PRO A 96 -15.75 -11.51 19.90
CA PRO A 96 -16.29 -12.46 18.94
C PRO A 96 -17.33 -11.77 18.05
N ARG A 97 -17.70 -12.41 16.94
CA ARG A 97 -18.54 -11.81 15.90
C ARG A 97 -19.92 -11.37 16.40
N GLU A 98 -20.46 -12.10 17.38
CA GLU A 98 -21.78 -11.88 17.98
C GLU A 98 -21.86 -10.58 18.79
N ALA A 99 -20.70 -10.02 19.17
CA ALA A 99 -20.63 -8.74 19.88
C ALA A 99 -20.92 -7.52 18.99
N PHE A 100 -21.07 -7.72 17.68
CA PHE A 100 -21.25 -6.66 16.70
C PHE A 100 -22.59 -6.77 15.99
N GLY A 101 -23.31 -5.65 15.92
CA GLY A 101 -24.58 -5.57 15.17
C GLY A 101 -24.40 -5.58 13.65
N THR A 102 -23.20 -5.27 13.16
CA THR A 102 -22.91 -5.20 11.72
C THR A 102 -21.58 -5.87 11.37
N ALA A 103 -21.46 -6.34 10.14
CA ALA A 103 -20.24 -6.97 9.61
C ALA A 103 -19.08 -5.96 9.53
N GLU A 104 -19.37 -4.74 9.10
CA GLU A 104 -18.41 -3.64 9.00
C GLU A 104 -17.80 -3.31 10.36
N GLY A 105 -18.62 -3.32 11.42
CA GLY A 105 -18.16 -3.09 12.79
C GLY A 105 -17.19 -4.17 13.27
N PHE A 106 -17.49 -5.44 12.96
CA PHE A 106 -16.60 -6.56 13.28
C PHE A 106 -15.29 -6.49 12.49
N VAL A 107 -15.34 -6.24 11.17
CA VAL A 107 -14.15 -6.12 10.32
C VAL A 107 -13.27 -4.96 10.78
N ALA A 108 -13.86 -3.79 11.08
CA ALA A 108 -13.12 -2.64 11.60
C ALA A 108 -12.43 -2.96 12.94
N HIS A 109 -13.12 -3.62 13.87
CA HIS A 109 -12.54 -4.06 15.14
C HIS A 109 -11.39 -5.06 14.93
N ALA A 110 -11.60 -6.08 14.10
CA ALA A 110 -10.60 -7.10 13.80
C ALA A 110 -9.33 -6.49 13.19
N MET A 111 -9.46 -5.59 12.21
CA MET A 111 -8.33 -4.93 11.56
C MET A 111 -7.55 -4.05 12.53
N ARG A 112 -8.23 -3.25 13.37
CA ARG A 112 -7.60 -2.44 14.42
C ARG A 112 -6.87 -3.30 15.44
N HIS A 113 -7.51 -4.38 15.90
CA HIS A 113 -6.91 -5.32 16.83
C HIS A 113 -5.64 -5.95 16.26
N LEU A 114 -5.68 -6.45 15.02
CA LEU A 114 -4.51 -7.05 14.37
C LEU A 114 -3.36 -6.05 14.19
N ALA A 115 -3.66 -4.81 13.80
CA ALA A 115 -2.64 -3.77 13.66
C ALA A 115 -2.03 -3.38 15.02
N ALA A 116 -2.85 -3.26 16.07
CA ALA A 116 -2.38 -3.03 17.43
C ALA A 116 -1.49 -4.19 17.92
N CYS A 117 -1.92 -5.44 17.73
CA CYS A 117 -1.14 -6.63 18.06
C CYS A 117 0.20 -6.65 17.32
N TRP A 118 0.25 -6.29 16.04
CA TRP A 118 1.51 -6.20 15.30
C TRP A 118 2.47 -5.21 15.97
N THR A 119 2.02 -4.01 16.32
CA THR A 119 2.89 -3.04 17.00
C THR A 119 3.36 -3.52 18.37
N ALA A 120 2.52 -4.25 19.11
CA ALA A 120 2.88 -4.84 20.39
C ALA A 120 3.94 -5.95 20.22
N TRP A 121 3.74 -6.87 19.27
CA TRP A 121 4.67 -7.97 19.00
C TRP A 121 6.04 -7.51 18.49
N LEU A 122 6.09 -6.34 17.82
CA LEU A 122 7.35 -5.70 17.47
C LEU A 122 8.10 -5.17 18.70
N ARG A 123 7.39 -4.51 19.62
CA ARG A 123 7.97 -3.95 20.84
C ARG A 123 8.46 -5.04 21.79
N ASP A 124 7.69 -6.11 21.92
CA ASP A 124 7.99 -7.23 22.82
C ASP A 124 9.03 -8.20 22.24
N GLY A 125 9.44 -8.01 20.98
CA GLY A 125 10.39 -8.89 20.29
C GLY A 125 9.83 -10.25 19.88
N ALA A 126 8.55 -10.53 20.14
CA ALA A 126 7.89 -11.78 19.77
C ALA A 126 7.97 -12.06 18.26
N LEU A 127 7.84 -11.04 17.43
CA LEU A 127 7.95 -11.18 15.97
C LEU A 127 9.40 -11.39 15.52
N ALA A 128 10.37 -10.77 16.20
CA ALA A 128 11.79 -10.94 15.91
C ALA A 128 12.27 -12.38 16.21
N ALA A 129 11.71 -13.01 17.24
CA ALA A 129 11.99 -14.42 17.54
C ALA A 129 11.58 -15.38 16.41
N GLN A 130 10.60 -14.98 15.58
CA GLN A 130 10.10 -15.76 14.45
C GLN A 130 10.81 -15.45 13.12
N ALA A 131 11.73 -14.47 13.12
CA ALA A 131 12.45 -14.04 11.92
C ALA A 131 13.16 -15.18 11.15
N PRO A 132 13.78 -16.20 11.79
CA PRO A 132 14.46 -17.27 11.07
C PRO A 132 13.52 -18.17 10.23
N ALA A 133 12.23 -18.21 10.55
CA ALA A 133 11.24 -18.99 9.81
C ALA A 133 10.65 -18.23 8.61
N LEU A 134 10.88 -16.91 8.53
CA LEU A 134 10.35 -16.05 7.49
C LEU A 134 11.35 -15.90 6.33
N SER A 135 10.83 -15.69 5.12
CA SER A 135 11.70 -15.29 4.01
C SER A 135 12.37 -13.94 4.31
N PRO A 136 13.62 -13.68 3.87
CA PRO A 136 14.33 -12.44 4.19
C PRO A 136 13.57 -11.18 3.74
N SER A 137 12.89 -11.23 2.59
CA SER A 137 12.08 -10.13 2.08
C SER A 137 10.84 -9.88 2.94
N ALA A 138 10.14 -10.94 3.37
CA ALA A 138 9.01 -10.81 4.27
C ALA A 138 9.47 -10.28 5.64
N ALA A 139 10.54 -10.83 6.21
CA ALA A 139 11.10 -10.41 7.48
C ALA A 139 11.45 -8.91 7.50
N ALA A 140 12.06 -8.39 6.43
CA ALA A 140 12.40 -6.96 6.32
C ALA A 140 11.18 -6.05 6.43
N VAL A 141 10.03 -6.46 5.86
CA VAL A 141 8.78 -5.68 5.92
C VAL A 141 8.08 -5.89 7.26
N LEU A 142 7.97 -7.15 7.72
CA LEU A 142 7.21 -7.48 8.93
C LEU A 142 7.89 -6.96 10.21
N LEU A 143 9.23 -6.89 10.24
CA LEU A 143 10.00 -6.35 11.35
C LEU A 143 10.18 -4.82 11.31
N SER A 144 9.68 -4.15 10.27
CA SER A 144 9.81 -2.70 10.13
C SER A 144 8.77 -1.95 10.98
N GLU A 145 9.24 -1.22 12.00
CA GLU A 145 8.38 -0.37 12.83
C GLU A 145 7.65 0.70 12.01
N ARG A 146 8.32 1.24 10.98
CA ARG A 146 7.71 2.19 10.04
C ARG A 146 6.53 1.55 9.31
N ALA A 147 6.71 0.32 8.80
CA ALA A 147 5.64 -0.39 8.08
C ALA A 147 4.45 -0.70 8.99
N ALA A 148 4.68 -1.04 10.26
CA ALA A 148 3.62 -1.24 11.24
C ALA A 148 2.88 0.07 11.56
N ARG A 149 3.57 1.21 11.64
CA ARG A 149 2.95 2.53 11.84
C ARG A 149 2.09 2.96 10.64
N GLU A 150 2.61 2.77 9.43
CA GLU A 150 1.87 3.02 8.18
C GLU A 150 0.65 2.10 8.06
N ALA A 151 0.76 0.85 8.51
CA ALA A 151 -0.35 -0.09 8.59
C ALA A 151 -1.48 0.41 9.50
N VAL A 152 -1.17 0.91 10.70
CA VAL A 152 -2.19 1.48 11.62
C VAL A 152 -2.94 2.63 10.95
N GLY A 153 -2.24 3.59 10.36
CA GLY A 153 -2.89 4.70 9.63
C GLY A 153 -3.78 4.20 8.48
N SER A 154 -3.26 3.25 7.69
CA SER A 154 -4.00 2.65 6.58
C SER A 154 -5.23 1.83 7.02
N VAL A 155 -5.21 1.25 8.23
CA VAL A 155 -6.37 0.58 8.83
C VAL A 155 -7.44 1.60 9.21
N GLU A 156 -7.07 2.74 9.79
CA GLU A 156 -8.05 3.77 10.14
C GLU A 156 -8.72 4.38 8.91
N ASP A 157 -7.96 4.66 7.85
CA ASP A 157 -8.50 5.09 6.57
C ASP A 157 -9.48 4.06 5.99
N PHE A 158 -9.13 2.77 6.08
CA PHE A 158 -10.01 1.69 5.64
C PHE A 158 -11.29 1.60 6.46
N CYS A 159 -11.20 1.73 7.78
CA CYS A 159 -12.35 1.75 8.68
C CYS A 159 -13.28 2.93 8.36
N GLY A 160 -12.72 4.11 8.05
CA GLY A 160 -13.49 5.26 7.58
C GLY A 160 -14.34 4.94 6.34
N ARG A 161 -13.77 4.20 5.37
CA ARG A 161 -14.49 3.77 4.16
C ARG A 161 -15.57 2.74 4.43
N LEU A 162 -15.32 1.80 5.36
CA LEU A 162 -16.32 0.82 5.81
C LEU A 162 -17.55 1.53 6.40
N TYR A 163 -17.34 2.51 7.29
CA TYR A 163 -18.45 3.26 7.89
C TYR A 163 -19.22 4.13 6.90
N GLN A 164 -18.56 4.63 5.84
CA GLN A 164 -19.21 5.35 4.76
C GLN A 164 -20.00 4.44 3.79
N GLN A 165 -20.00 3.12 4.02
CA GLN A 165 -20.67 2.13 3.17
C GLN A 165 -20.23 2.20 1.69
N LEU A 166 -18.96 2.55 1.46
CA LEU A 166 -18.39 2.63 0.10
C LEU A 166 -18.00 1.25 -0.47
N LEU A 167 -18.16 0.19 0.32
CA LEU A 167 -17.79 -1.17 -0.02
C LEU A 167 -19.04 -1.98 -0.34
N ALA A 168 -18.99 -2.77 -1.40
CA ALA A 168 -20.07 -3.69 -1.75
C ALA A 168 -20.31 -4.70 -0.61
N PRO A 169 -21.57 -5.09 -0.33
CA PRO A 169 -21.89 -6.00 0.78
C PRO A 169 -21.19 -7.36 0.66
N ASP A 170 -21.07 -7.90 -0.56
CA ASP A 170 -20.36 -9.16 -0.83
C ASP A 170 -18.87 -9.07 -0.47
N LEU A 171 -18.26 -7.90 -0.66
CA LEU A 171 -16.87 -7.65 -0.30
C LEU A 171 -16.71 -7.58 1.22
N VAL A 172 -17.65 -6.95 1.91
CA VAL A 172 -17.67 -6.88 3.39
C VAL A 172 -17.83 -8.27 4.00
N ALA A 173 -18.76 -9.09 3.49
CA ALA A 173 -18.96 -10.47 3.95
C ALA A 173 -17.69 -11.33 3.79
N LYS A 174 -16.98 -11.22 2.66
CA LYS A 174 -15.70 -11.92 2.48
C LYS A 174 -14.62 -11.47 3.44
N LEU A 175 -14.55 -10.17 3.74
CA LEU A 175 -13.61 -9.63 4.72
C LEU A 175 -13.92 -10.13 6.13
N GLU A 176 -15.21 -10.18 6.49
CA GLU A 176 -15.69 -10.78 7.74
C GLU A 176 -15.25 -12.24 7.87
N ASP A 177 -15.47 -13.06 6.84
CA ASP A 177 -15.04 -14.47 6.83
C ASP A 177 -13.52 -14.61 6.98
N ILE A 178 -12.73 -13.76 6.30
CA ILE A 178 -11.27 -13.74 6.44
C ILE A 178 -10.88 -13.41 7.89
N CYS A 179 -11.48 -12.37 8.49
CA CYS A 179 -11.21 -12.00 9.88
C CYS A 179 -11.60 -13.10 10.87
N GLY A 180 -12.71 -13.80 10.63
CA GLY A 180 -13.13 -14.98 11.40
C GLY A 180 -12.10 -16.12 11.31
N CYS A 181 -11.64 -16.45 10.10
CA CYS A 181 -10.62 -17.47 9.89
C CYS A 181 -9.28 -17.11 10.57
N ILE A 182 -8.86 -15.84 10.52
CA ILE A 182 -7.65 -15.36 11.20
C ILE A 182 -7.75 -15.60 12.71
N HIS A 183 -8.90 -15.30 13.32
CA HIS A 183 -9.12 -15.51 14.73
C HIS A 183 -9.08 -16.99 15.14
N ALA A 184 -9.74 -17.85 14.35
CA ALA A 184 -9.73 -19.30 14.51
C ALA A 184 -8.37 -19.94 14.18
N ARG A 185 -7.39 -19.14 13.73
CA ARG A 185 -6.06 -19.56 13.25
C ARG A 185 -6.13 -20.49 12.05
N GLU A 186 -7.18 -20.40 11.25
CA GLU A 186 -7.35 -21.17 10.01
C GLU A 186 -6.74 -20.41 8.83
N TYR A 187 -5.42 -20.18 8.89
CA TYR A 187 -4.70 -19.31 7.97
C TYR A 187 -4.78 -19.78 6.52
N ALA A 188 -4.77 -21.09 6.26
CA ALA A 188 -4.94 -21.66 4.93
C ALA A 188 -6.30 -21.27 4.31
N GLN A 189 -7.38 -21.34 5.10
CA GLN A 189 -8.71 -20.94 4.66
C GLN A 189 -8.81 -19.42 4.47
N ALA A 190 -8.25 -18.63 5.40
CA ALA A 190 -8.15 -17.18 5.26
C ALA A 190 -7.41 -16.76 3.98
N ASN A 191 -6.30 -17.44 3.66
CA ASN A 191 -5.54 -17.18 2.45
C ASN A 191 -6.29 -17.59 1.19
N ARG A 192 -7.05 -18.69 1.22
CA ARG A 192 -7.94 -19.09 0.11
C ARG A 192 -8.98 -18.01 -0.17
N LEU A 193 -9.67 -17.51 0.86
CA LEU A 193 -10.65 -16.44 0.74
C LEU A 193 -10.00 -15.13 0.25
N TYR A 194 -8.80 -14.81 0.73
CA TYR A 194 -8.01 -13.66 0.25
C TYR A 194 -7.66 -13.78 -1.25
N VAL A 195 -7.23 -14.96 -1.69
CA VAL A 195 -6.93 -15.20 -3.12
C VAL A 195 -8.20 -15.07 -3.95
N GLU A 196 -9.32 -15.65 -3.49
CA GLU A 196 -10.63 -15.48 -4.15
C GLU A 196 -11.08 -14.02 -4.18
N LEU A 197 -10.76 -13.23 -3.15
CA LEU A 197 -11.07 -11.80 -3.11
C LEU A 197 -10.25 -10.98 -4.10
N THR A 198 -8.95 -11.26 -4.19
CA THR A 198 -8.01 -10.48 -5.02
C THR A 198 -8.07 -10.82 -6.49
N ILE A 199 -8.15 -12.11 -6.80
CA ILE A 199 -8.24 -12.63 -8.15
C ILE A 199 -9.71 -12.58 -8.65
N GLY A 200 -10.66 -12.63 -7.72
CA GLY A 200 -12.08 -12.85 -8.01
C GLY A 200 -12.37 -14.34 -8.22
N ALA A 201 -13.67 -14.69 -8.25
CA ALA A 201 -14.14 -15.98 -8.75
C ALA A 201 -14.03 -16.12 -10.29
N ARG A 202 -13.41 -15.12 -10.95
CA ARG A 202 -13.24 -15.12 -12.41
C ARG A 202 -12.27 -16.24 -12.77
N LYS A 203 -12.73 -17.15 -13.63
CA LYS A 203 -11.88 -18.19 -14.21
C LYS A 203 -10.76 -17.48 -14.98
N TRP A 204 -9.55 -17.56 -14.45
CA TRP A 204 -8.30 -17.00 -15.01
C TRP A 204 -8.09 -17.24 -16.52
N LEU A 205 -8.76 -18.24 -17.08
CA LEU A 205 -8.54 -18.72 -18.44
C LEU A 205 -9.59 -18.29 -19.47
N SER A 206 -10.73 -17.69 -19.05
CA SER A 206 -11.78 -17.30 -20.02
C SER A 206 -11.73 -15.83 -20.42
N ASP A 207 -11.11 -14.97 -19.60
CA ASP A 207 -11.01 -13.53 -19.87
C ASP A 207 -9.55 -13.16 -20.18
N LEU A 208 -8.90 -13.86 -21.12
CA LEU A 208 -7.77 -13.23 -21.79
C LEU A 208 -8.35 -12.00 -22.49
N PRO A 209 -7.87 -10.77 -22.21
CA PRO A 209 -8.39 -9.54 -22.81
C PRO A 209 -8.14 -9.48 -24.32
N VAL A 210 -7.54 -10.54 -24.86
CA VAL A 210 -7.29 -10.78 -26.26
C VAL A 210 -7.99 -12.06 -26.66
N PHE A 211 -9.11 -11.93 -27.36
CA PHE A 211 -9.62 -13.04 -28.15
C PHE A 211 -8.81 -13.09 -29.44
N VAL A 212 -7.85 -14.00 -29.53
CA VAL A 212 -7.09 -14.21 -30.77
C VAL A 212 -7.91 -15.12 -31.68
N ARG A 213 -8.52 -14.55 -32.71
CA ARG A 213 -9.20 -15.36 -33.73
C ARG A 213 -8.21 -15.65 -34.86
N PHE A 214 -7.72 -16.88 -34.92
CA PHE A 214 -6.94 -17.35 -36.06
C PHE A 214 -7.86 -17.70 -37.22
N ASP A 215 -7.80 -16.92 -38.30
CA ASP A 215 -8.46 -17.27 -39.55
C ASP A 215 -7.45 -17.96 -40.48
N ALA A 216 -7.53 -19.30 -40.52
CA ALA A 216 -6.64 -20.15 -41.30
C ALA A 216 -6.63 -19.81 -42.80
N LYS A 217 -7.68 -19.16 -43.32
CA LYS A 217 -7.76 -18.79 -44.74
C LYS A 217 -7.08 -17.46 -45.06
N ARG A 218 -6.87 -16.59 -44.07
CA ARG A 218 -6.37 -15.23 -44.30
C ARG A 218 -4.92 -15.01 -43.90
N GLN A 219 -4.29 -15.96 -43.19
CA GLN A 219 -2.99 -15.75 -42.52
C GLN A 219 -2.96 -14.46 -41.67
N ASP A 220 -4.13 -13.98 -41.24
CA ASP A 220 -4.26 -12.75 -40.49
C ASP A 220 -4.77 -13.06 -39.08
N THR A 221 -4.25 -12.31 -38.11
CA THR A 221 -4.53 -12.51 -36.69
C THR A 221 -5.37 -11.32 -36.22
N ASP A 222 -6.69 -11.50 -36.14
CA ASP A 222 -7.55 -10.47 -35.56
C ASP A 222 -7.45 -10.53 -34.03
N VAL A 223 -6.83 -9.50 -33.47
CA VAL A 223 -6.64 -9.29 -32.04
C VAL A 223 -7.68 -8.27 -31.61
N ARG A 224 -8.85 -8.73 -31.16
CA ARG A 224 -9.85 -7.86 -30.55
C ARG A 224 -9.61 -7.73 -29.05
N TRP A 225 -9.32 -6.49 -28.65
CA TRP A 225 -9.41 -6.07 -27.26
C TRP A 225 -10.87 -5.81 -26.91
N THR A 226 -11.42 -6.54 -25.95
CA THR A 226 -12.74 -6.23 -25.40
C THR A 226 -12.57 -5.22 -24.26
N PRO A 227 -12.98 -3.94 -24.42
CA PRO A 227 -12.83 -2.92 -23.37
C PRO A 227 -13.66 -3.21 -22.12
N GLU A 228 -14.61 -4.15 -22.21
CA GLU A 228 -15.46 -4.60 -21.10
C GLU A 228 -14.78 -5.58 -20.14
N SER A 229 -13.49 -5.91 -20.34
CA SER A 229 -12.72 -6.72 -19.40
C SER A 229 -12.40 -5.93 -18.11
N GLY A 230 -13.44 -5.73 -17.32
CA GLY A 230 -13.53 -5.75 -15.87
C GLY A 230 -12.44 -5.05 -15.09
N ARG A 231 -12.71 -3.83 -14.65
CA ARG A 231 -12.02 -3.30 -13.46
C ARG A 231 -12.29 -4.28 -12.30
N SER A 232 -11.27 -4.59 -11.52
CA SER A 232 -11.46 -5.40 -10.33
C SER A 232 -12.43 -4.66 -9.41
N PRO A 233 -13.39 -5.33 -8.74
CA PRO A 233 -14.23 -4.69 -7.74
C PRO A 233 -13.40 -3.98 -6.65
N LEU A 234 -12.17 -4.45 -6.41
CA LEU A 234 -11.21 -3.81 -5.51
C LEU A 234 -10.66 -2.48 -6.03
N ASP A 235 -10.52 -2.35 -7.36
CA ASP A 235 -10.04 -1.13 -8.01
C ASP A 235 -11.16 -0.08 -8.05
N GLU A 236 -12.39 -0.50 -8.31
CA GLU A 236 -13.56 0.39 -8.30
C GLU A 236 -13.83 0.96 -6.90
N ALA A 237 -13.72 0.13 -5.87
CA ALA A 237 -13.81 0.58 -4.48
C ALA A 237 -12.55 1.32 -3.98
N GLY A 238 -11.47 1.35 -4.79
CA GLY A 238 -10.20 1.97 -4.44
C GLY A 238 -9.56 1.38 -3.19
N VAL A 239 -9.77 0.09 -2.91
CA VAL A 239 -9.33 -0.59 -1.67
C VAL A 239 -8.21 -1.61 -1.88
N ARG A 240 -7.65 -1.71 -3.09
CA ARG A 240 -6.53 -2.62 -3.39
C ARG A 240 -5.38 -2.48 -2.39
N GLY A 241 -5.01 -1.26 -2.00
CA GLY A 241 -3.96 -1.02 -0.99
C GLY A 241 -4.27 -1.63 0.38
N HIS A 242 -5.53 -1.56 0.81
CA HIS A 242 -5.97 -2.12 2.10
C HIS A 242 -6.04 -3.65 2.09
N VAL A 243 -6.29 -4.27 0.92
CA VAL A 243 -6.25 -5.73 0.78
C VAL A 243 -4.81 -6.26 0.90
N VAL A 244 -3.83 -5.56 0.32
CA VAL A 244 -2.40 -5.89 0.52
C VAL A 244 -2.02 -5.78 2.00
N LEU A 245 -2.55 -4.77 2.69
CA LEU A 245 -2.39 -4.62 4.14
C LEU A 245 -3.00 -5.80 4.91
N LEU A 246 -4.21 -6.23 4.57
CA LEU A 246 -4.83 -7.43 5.17
C LEU A 246 -3.95 -8.67 5.02
N ARG A 247 -3.30 -8.86 3.85
CA ARG A 247 -2.37 -9.98 3.66
C ARG A 247 -1.14 -9.89 4.57
N ARG A 248 -0.64 -8.68 4.82
CA ARG A 248 0.47 -8.45 5.76
C ARG A 248 0.03 -8.77 7.19
N LEU A 249 -1.14 -8.29 7.62
CA LEU A 249 -1.68 -8.59 8.94
C LEU A 249 -1.89 -10.10 9.14
N LEU A 250 -2.40 -10.81 8.13
CA LEU A 250 -2.50 -12.27 8.11
C LEU A 250 -1.13 -12.94 8.32
N ALA A 251 -0.11 -12.49 7.59
CA ALA A 251 1.25 -13.05 7.68
C ALA A 251 1.88 -12.81 9.06
N VAL A 252 1.71 -11.62 9.64
CA VAL A 252 2.18 -11.31 11.00
C VAL A 252 1.48 -12.20 12.03
N ALA A 253 0.15 -12.33 11.93
CA ALA A 253 -0.61 -13.16 12.85
C ALA A 253 -0.19 -14.63 12.80
N GLN A 254 0.00 -15.18 11.59
CA GLN A 254 0.47 -16.55 11.40
C GLN A 254 1.89 -16.75 11.95
N ALA A 255 2.80 -15.79 11.76
CA ALA A 255 4.17 -15.89 12.24
C ALA A 255 4.24 -15.97 13.78
N VAL A 256 3.48 -15.12 14.48
CA VAL A 256 3.52 -15.06 15.96
C VAL A 256 2.67 -16.14 16.61
N ARG A 257 1.55 -16.53 15.98
CA ARG A 257 0.58 -17.46 16.54
C ARG A 257 0.22 -18.57 15.54
N PRO A 258 1.19 -19.42 15.12
CA PRO A 258 0.89 -20.51 14.20
C PRO A 258 -0.20 -21.43 14.75
N ASN A 259 -0.95 -22.06 13.86
CA ASN A 259 -1.85 -23.13 14.23
C ASN A 259 -1.04 -24.35 14.68
N ALA A 260 -1.54 -25.08 15.68
CA ALA A 260 -0.97 -26.34 16.13
C ALA A 260 -0.99 -27.40 15.02
N ASP A 261 -2.01 -27.36 14.15
CA ASP A 261 -2.07 -28.17 12.93
C ASP A 261 -1.35 -27.45 11.77
N PRO A 262 -0.22 -27.98 11.27
CA PRO A 262 0.53 -27.36 10.18
C PRO A 262 -0.26 -27.28 8.88
N SER A 263 -1.25 -28.15 8.65
CA SER A 263 -2.09 -28.10 7.44
C SER A 263 -3.01 -26.88 7.39
N LYS A 264 -3.28 -26.27 8.56
CA LYS A 264 -4.07 -25.04 8.68
C LYS A 264 -3.22 -23.77 8.55
N ASN A 265 -1.89 -23.88 8.54
CA ASN A 265 -0.98 -22.78 8.26
C ASN A 265 -0.87 -22.56 6.74
N CYS A 266 -0.60 -21.34 6.29
CA CYS A 266 -0.21 -21.14 4.89
C CYS A 266 1.18 -21.75 4.70
N GLY A 267 1.30 -22.73 3.79
CA GLY A 267 2.58 -23.29 3.34
C GLY A 267 3.40 -22.31 2.52
#